data_AF-A0ABD2STR4-F1
#
_entry.id   AF-A0ABD2STR4-F1
#
_cell.length_a   1.000
_cell.length_b   1.000
_cell.length_c   1.000
_cell.angle_alpha   90.00
_cell.angle_beta   90.00
_cell.angle_gamma   90.00
#
_symmetry.space_group_name_H-M   'P 1'
#
loop_
_entity.id
_entity.type
_entity.pdbx_description
1 polymer ?
#
loop_
_entity_poly.entity_id
_entity_poly.type
_entity_poly.pdbx_seq_one_letter_code
_entity_poly.pdbx_strand_id
1 'polypeptide(L)'
;MPSLKLRFNFSGFPHCCYCCSTPKIPSFTSIQSEANIKSTMDRLTSAARLMIVSDLDYTMVDHHDPENLSLLRFNALWEANYRENSLLVFSTGRSPTLYKELRKEKPMLTPDITIMSVGTEITYGNSTLPDDGWEAFLNDKWDRKIVTEETEKFPELTLQSETEQRPHKVSFNVQKDKAQDIMKTLSKRLEERGLNVKIIYSGGMDLDILPQGAGKGQALAYLLKKLKSEGKLPNNTLACGDSGNDAELFSIPDVYGVMVANAQEELLQWHAANAKDNPKVIHATERCAAGIIQAIRHFNLGPSTSPRDVTDMSDCKMENFVPAYEIVKFYLFFEKWRRGEIENSDLYLSNLKAVCRPSGTFVHPSGVEKSLEECVNTLKKCHGDKKGKQYRIWVDQVLPTQAKSDNVV
;
A
#
# COMPACT_ATOMS: atom_id res chain seq x y z
N MET A 1 -26.78 20.22 0.86
CA MET A 1 -25.56 19.39 1.00
C MET A 1 -25.27 19.20 2.48
N PRO A 2 -25.17 17.94 2.96
CA PRO A 2 -24.72 17.67 4.31
C PRO A 2 -23.29 18.22 4.49
N SER A 3 -22.96 18.69 5.69
CA SER A 3 -21.60 19.07 6.06
C SER A 3 -20.69 17.85 5.86
N LEU A 4 -19.60 18.02 5.11
CA LEU A 4 -18.64 16.95 4.86
C LEU A 4 -17.45 17.18 5.79
N LYS A 5 -17.21 16.28 6.74
CA LYS A 5 -15.95 16.27 7.49
C LYS A 5 -14.95 15.40 6.73
N LEU A 6 -13.85 16.01 6.29
CA LEU A 6 -12.72 15.32 5.70
C LEU A 6 -11.64 15.20 6.78
N ARG A 7 -11.25 13.98 7.13
CA ARG A 7 -10.05 13.72 7.92
C ARG A 7 -8.89 13.52 6.97
N PHE A 8 -7.81 14.25 7.20
CA PHE A 8 -6.54 14.12 6.48
C PHE A 8 -5.46 13.68 7.46
N ASN A 9 -4.71 12.63 7.13
CA ASN A 9 -3.43 12.37 7.78
C ASN A 9 -2.32 12.92 6.88
N PHE A 10 -1.72 14.04 7.27
CA PHE A 10 -0.49 14.51 6.65
C PHE A 10 0.68 13.71 7.21
N SER A 11 1.00 12.56 6.60
CA SER A 11 2.30 11.90 6.78
C SER A 11 3.34 12.57 5.86
N GLY A 12 3.56 13.86 6.08
CA GLY A 12 4.65 14.59 5.44
C GLY A 12 5.97 14.25 6.10
N PHE A 13 6.97 13.90 5.29
CA PHE A 13 8.35 13.72 5.71
C PHE A 13 8.88 14.90 6.55
N PRO A 14 9.76 14.68 7.56
CA PRO A 14 10.20 15.73 8.48
C PRO A 14 11.17 16.78 7.88
N HIS A 15 11.48 16.74 6.58
CA HIS A 15 12.52 17.58 5.98
C HIS A 15 12.02 18.42 4.80
N CYS A 16 10.96 19.23 4.98
CA CYS A 16 10.85 20.49 4.22
C CYS A 16 9.78 21.47 4.73
N CYS A 17 9.67 21.72 6.03
CA CYS A 17 8.92 22.87 6.56
C CYS A 17 9.54 23.36 7.87
N TYR A 18 10.69 24.01 7.80
CA TYR A 18 11.16 24.92 8.85
C TYR A 18 11.04 26.35 8.34
N CYS A 19 10.03 27.08 8.81
CA CYS A 19 10.12 28.52 8.99
C CYS A 19 9.18 28.93 10.15
N CYS A 20 9.82 29.33 11.25
CA CYS A 20 9.34 30.13 12.38
C CYS A 20 8.61 29.43 13.55
N SER A 21 9.39 29.28 14.62
CA SER A 21 9.07 29.42 16.06
C SER A 21 8.08 28.45 16.72
N THR A 22 8.64 27.57 17.54
CA THR A 22 7.99 26.68 18.53
C THR A 22 7.17 27.44 19.58
N PRO A 23 6.14 26.79 20.16
CA PRO A 23 6.29 26.27 21.52
C PRO A 23 5.91 24.78 21.65
N LYS A 24 6.40 24.18 22.75
CA LYS A 24 6.35 22.75 23.15
C LYS A 24 4.97 22.10 22.98
N ILE A 25 4.95 20.91 22.38
CA ILE A 25 3.78 20.03 22.16
C ILE A 25 3.58 19.13 23.41
N PRO A 26 2.40 19.11 24.06
CA PRO A 26 2.04 18.05 24.98
C PRO A 26 1.56 16.80 24.22
N SER A 27 1.84 15.61 24.77
CA SER A 27 1.56 14.29 24.18
C SER A 27 0.07 14.05 23.91
N PHE A 28 -0.30 13.99 22.62
CA PHE A 28 -1.66 13.70 22.11
C PHE A 28 -1.80 12.27 21.53
N THR A 29 -0.95 11.33 21.95
CA THR A 29 -0.79 10.02 21.32
C THR A 29 -1.93 9.02 21.53
N SER A 30 -2.78 9.17 22.56
CA SER A 30 -3.79 8.15 22.91
C SER A 30 -5.14 8.31 22.19
N ILE A 31 -5.56 9.52 21.83
CA ILE A 31 -6.91 9.76 21.27
C ILE A 31 -6.93 9.56 19.74
N GLN A 32 -5.83 9.86 19.05
CA GLN A 32 -5.71 9.64 17.61
C GLN A 32 -5.56 8.16 17.24
N SER A 33 -4.96 7.33 18.10
CA SER A 33 -4.78 5.90 17.85
C SER A 33 -6.11 5.15 17.85
N GLU A 34 -6.96 5.33 18.85
CA GLU A 34 -8.26 4.66 18.95
C GLU A 34 -9.22 5.06 17.82
N ALA A 35 -9.26 6.35 17.46
CA ALA A 35 -10.12 6.83 16.39
C ALA A 35 -9.66 6.32 15.00
N ASN A 36 -8.35 6.12 14.80
CA ASN A 36 -7.79 5.53 13.58
C ASN A 36 -8.02 4.02 13.52
N ILE A 37 -7.88 3.31 14.65
CA ILE A 37 -8.20 1.88 14.76
C ILE A 37 -9.66 1.65 14.35
N LYS A 38 -10.58 2.39 14.95
CA LYS A 38 -12.01 2.29 14.67
C LYS A 38 -12.33 2.56 13.20
N SER A 39 -11.77 3.64 12.64
CA SER A 39 -11.98 4.00 11.23
C SER A 39 -11.47 2.94 10.24
N THR A 40 -10.37 2.24 10.53
CA THR A 40 -9.87 1.18 9.64
C THR A 40 -10.65 -0.13 9.82
N MET A 41 -11.02 -0.48 11.05
CA MET A 41 -11.89 -1.64 11.29
C MET A 41 -13.27 -1.45 10.66
N ASP A 42 -13.82 -0.22 10.66
CA ASP A 42 -15.07 0.11 9.97
C ASP A 42 -15.01 -0.21 8.47
N ARG A 43 -13.84 -0.08 7.82
CA ARG A 43 -13.68 -0.41 6.39
C ARG A 43 -13.61 -1.90 6.09
N LEU A 44 -13.36 -2.72 7.12
CA LEU A 44 -13.41 -4.19 7.05
C LEU A 44 -14.79 -4.73 7.47
N THR A 45 -15.83 -3.90 7.54
CA THR A 45 -17.19 -4.34 7.95
C THR A 45 -18.06 -4.82 6.79
N SER A 46 -17.72 -4.48 5.54
CA SER A 46 -18.49 -4.82 4.35
C SER A 46 -17.62 -5.45 3.26
N ALA A 47 -18.26 -6.12 2.31
CA ALA A 47 -17.58 -6.70 1.15
C ALA A 47 -16.99 -5.59 0.27
N ALA A 48 -15.68 -5.66 0.03
CA ALA A 48 -14.97 -4.70 -0.81
C ALA A 48 -15.31 -4.89 -2.29
N ARG A 49 -15.46 -3.79 -3.03
CA ARG A 49 -15.64 -3.80 -4.49
C ARG A 49 -14.44 -4.42 -5.20
N LEU A 50 -13.25 -4.05 -4.74
CA LEU A 50 -11.96 -4.53 -5.23
C LEU A 50 -11.01 -4.66 -4.03
N MET A 51 -10.21 -5.72 -4.00
CA MET A 51 -9.05 -5.84 -3.13
C MET A 51 -7.79 -5.86 -4.01
N ILE A 52 -6.88 -4.91 -3.81
CA ILE A 52 -5.56 -4.95 -4.44
C ILE A 52 -4.58 -5.50 -3.41
N VAL A 53 -3.90 -6.59 -3.76
CA VAL A 53 -2.85 -7.22 -2.98
C VAL A 53 -1.56 -7.03 -3.76
N SER A 54 -0.67 -6.19 -3.28
CA SER A 54 0.54 -5.83 -4.01
C SER A 54 1.78 -6.12 -3.20
N ASP A 55 2.77 -6.75 -3.81
CA ASP A 55 4.14 -6.59 -3.34
C ASP A 55 4.59 -5.12 -3.39
N LEU A 56 5.63 -4.79 -2.62
CA LEU A 56 6.16 -3.44 -2.51
C LEU A 56 7.36 -3.23 -3.43
N ASP A 57 8.45 -3.92 -3.20
CA ASP A 57 9.74 -3.64 -3.82
C ASP A 57 9.73 -4.04 -5.29
N TYR A 58 9.99 -3.11 -6.21
CA TYR A 58 9.91 -3.34 -7.66
C TYR A 58 8.51 -3.70 -8.20
N THR A 59 7.49 -3.82 -7.34
CA THR A 59 6.09 -3.98 -7.74
C THR A 59 5.27 -2.70 -7.54
N MET A 60 5.05 -2.24 -6.31
CA MET A 60 4.38 -0.96 -6.05
C MET A 60 5.36 0.21 -6.11
N VAL A 61 6.55 0.00 -5.56
CA VAL A 61 7.63 0.97 -5.42
C VAL A 61 8.69 0.70 -6.48
N ASP A 62 8.99 1.71 -7.29
CA ASP A 62 10.17 1.68 -8.14
C ASP A 62 11.35 2.32 -7.37
N HIS A 63 12.38 1.53 -7.08
CA HIS A 63 13.60 2.02 -6.44
C HIS A 63 14.49 2.82 -7.38
N HIS A 64 14.27 2.71 -8.69
CA HIS A 64 15.01 3.45 -9.71
C HIS A 64 14.30 4.74 -10.13
N ASP A 65 13.09 5.00 -9.64
CA ASP A 65 12.36 6.26 -9.88
C ASP A 65 12.53 7.22 -8.68
N PRO A 66 13.41 8.23 -8.77
CA PRO A 66 13.57 9.21 -7.70
C PRO A 66 12.35 10.13 -7.54
N GLU A 67 11.52 10.28 -8.57
CA GLU A 67 10.32 11.12 -8.57
C GLU A 67 9.07 10.36 -8.08
N ASN A 68 9.13 9.03 -8.03
CA ASN A 68 8.02 8.13 -7.66
C ASN A 68 6.75 8.39 -8.48
N LEU A 69 6.86 8.74 -9.76
CA LEU A 69 5.74 9.19 -10.60
C LEU A 69 4.66 8.12 -10.71
N SER A 70 5.03 6.87 -10.98
CA SER A 70 4.07 5.77 -11.12
C SER A 70 3.35 5.46 -9.80
N LEU A 71 4.08 5.50 -8.68
CA LEU A 71 3.50 5.36 -7.34
C LEU A 71 2.53 6.50 -7.04
N LEU A 72 2.93 7.75 -7.31
CA LEU A 72 2.08 8.92 -7.11
C LEU A 72 0.83 8.91 -8.00
N ARG A 73 0.92 8.38 -9.23
CA ARG A 73 -0.22 8.15 -10.13
C ARG A 73 -1.18 7.12 -9.54
N PHE A 74 -0.67 6.01 -9.02
CA PHE A 74 -1.47 5.01 -8.33
C PHE A 74 -2.15 5.60 -7.09
N ASN A 75 -1.41 6.35 -6.27
CA ASN A 75 -1.96 6.97 -5.06
C ASN A 75 -3.16 7.88 -5.37
N ALA A 76 -3.02 8.76 -6.37
CA ALA A 76 -4.09 9.66 -6.77
C ALA A 76 -5.29 8.89 -7.33
N LEU A 77 -5.05 7.82 -8.10
CA LEU A 77 -6.13 6.97 -8.62
C LEU A 77 -6.89 6.28 -7.49
N TRP A 78 -6.15 5.70 -6.54
CA TRP A 78 -6.69 4.94 -5.40
C TRP A 78 -7.53 5.81 -4.50
N GLU A 79 -6.99 6.94 -4.04
CA GLU A 79 -7.68 7.86 -3.13
C GLU A 79 -8.91 8.50 -3.79
N ALA A 80 -8.88 8.75 -5.10
CA ALA A 80 -10.00 9.37 -5.79
C ALA A 80 -11.16 8.41 -6.07
N ASN A 81 -10.89 7.11 -6.30
CA ASN A 81 -11.88 6.19 -6.89
C ASN A 81 -12.08 4.87 -6.14
N TYR A 82 -11.18 4.48 -5.24
CA TYR A 82 -11.16 3.13 -4.67
C TYR A 82 -11.19 3.14 -3.13
N ARG A 83 -10.54 4.11 -2.48
CA ARG A 83 -10.38 4.15 -1.02
C ARG A 83 -11.71 4.08 -0.25
N GLU A 84 -12.83 4.52 -0.80
CA GLU A 84 -14.10 4.45 -0.06
C GLU A 84 -14.60 3.01 0.13
N ASN A 85 -14.51 2.16 -0.90
CA ASN A 85 -15.20 0.85 -0.95
C ASN A 85 -14.31 -0.33 -1.38
N SER A 86 -13.00 -0.13 -1.47
CA SER A 86 -12.02 -1.12 -1.92
C SER A 86 -10.89 -1.28 -0.89
N LEU A 87 -10.26 -2.44 -0.78
CA LEU A 87 -9.22 -2.70 0.21
C LEU A 87 -7.83 -2.71 -0.42
N LEU A 88 -6.88 -2.02 0.22
CA LEU A 88 -5.48 -2.06 -0.16
C LEU A 88 -4.72 -2.97 0.80
N VAL A 89 -4.05 -3.98 0.25
CA VAL A 89 -3.21 -4.93 0.98
C VAL A 89 -1.79 -4.84 0.44
N PHE A 90 -0.83 -4.56 1.32
CA PHE A 90 0.58 -4.70 0.97
C PHE A 90 1.08 -6.06 1.43
N SER A 91 1.67 -6.82 0.51
CA SER A 91 2.17 -8.18 0.73
C SER A 91 3.65 -8.26 0.39
N THR A 92 4.51 -7.96 1.38
CA THR A 92 5.94 -7.74 1.19
C THR A 92 6.81 -8.81 1.85
N GLY A 93 8.01 -9.00 1.28
CA GLY A 93 9.08 -9.77 1.92
C GLY A 93 9.70 -9.07 3.13
N ARG A 94 9.58 -7.73 3.20
CA ARG A 94 10.16 -6.90 4.27
C ARG A 94 9.62 -7.29 5.65
N SER A 95 10.50 -7.28 6.63
CA SER A 95 10.13 -7.27 8.05
C SER A 95 9.31 -6.02 8.44
N PRO A 96 8.58 -6.06 9.57
CA PRO A 96 7.87 -4.88 10.07
C PRO A 96 8.77 -3.65 10.26
N THR A 97 10.04 -3.85 10.59
CA THR A 97 11.03 -2.77 10.73
C THR A 97 11.34 -2.15 9.36
N LEU A 98 11.75 -2.96 8.38
CA LEU A 98 12.09 -2.47 7.04
C LEU A 98 10.89 -1.90 6.28
N TYR A 99 9.68 -2.41 6.53
CA TYR A 99 8.45 -1.83 6.00
C TYR A 99 8.20 -0.42 6.55
N LYS A 100 8.40 -0.22 7.86
CA LYS A 100 8.27 1.11 8.49
C LYS A 100 9.32 2.08 7.96
N GLU A 101 10.53 1.60 7.66
CA GLU A 101 11.58 2.41 7.02
C GLU A 101 11.18 2.81 5.60
N LEU A 102 10.71 1.87 4.77
CA LEU A 102 10.24 2.18 3.42
C LEU A 102 9.13 3.23 3.40
N ARG A 103 8.19 3.15 4.36
CA ARG A 103 7.13 4.17 4.54
C ARG A 103 7.66 5.56 4.86
N LYS A 104 8.85 5.64 5.46
CA LYS A 104 9.56 6.91 5.71
C LYS A 104 10.50 7.29 4.56
N GLU A 105 10.57 6.52 3.47
CA GLU A 105 11.44 6.79 2.31
C GLU A 105 10.66 7.02 1.02
N LYS A 106 9.46 6.46 0.92
CA LYS A 106 8.59 6.52 -0.25
C LYS A 106 7.22 7.07 0.11
N PRO A 107 6.54 7.78 -0.82
CA PRO A 107 5.20 8.32 -0.60
C PRO A 107 4.14 7.21 -0.67
N MET A 108 4.18 6.24 0.24
CA MET A 108 3.25 5.11 0.25
C MET A 108 1.95 5.47 0.95
N LEU A 109 0.83 5.04 0.36
CA LEU A 109 -0.47 5.10 1.02
C LEU A 109 -0.50 4.22 2.26
N THR A 110 -1.45 4.50 3.14
CA THR A 110 -1.74 3.62 4.26
C THR A 110 -2.61 2.45 3.80
N PRO A 111 -2.11 1.20 3.85
CA PRO A 111 -2.92 0.04 3.49
C PRO A 111 -3.92 -0.28 4.62
N ASP A 112 -4.86 -1.15 4.30
CA ASP A 112 -5.83 -1.69 5.26
C ASP A 112 -5.32 -2.92 5.98
N ILE A 113 -4.52 -3.71 5.26
CA ILE A 113 -3.91 -4.93 5.73
C ILE A 113 -2.46 -4.93 5.25
N THR A 114 -1.55 -5.32 6.13
CA THR A 114 -0.15 -5.56 5.73
C THR A 114 0.19 -7.01 6.02
N ILE A 115 0.60 -7.71 4.98
CA ILE A 115 1.19 -9.04 5.01
C ILE A 115 2.71 -8.84 4.88
N MET A 116 3.47 -9.17 5.90
CA MET A 116 4.90 -8.89 6.00
C MET A 116 5.71 -10.19 6.11
N SER A 117 7.03 -10.07 5.98
CA SER A 117 7.95 -11.19 6.17
C SER A 117 7.58 -12.41 5.33
N VAL A 118 7.27 -12.18 4.05
CA VAL A 118 6.90 -13.23 3.09
C VAL A 118 5.66 -14.01 3.53
N GLY A 119 4.71 -13.32 4.17
CA GLY A 119 3.43 -13.92 4.56
C GLY A 119 3.42 -14.55 5.95
N THR A 120 4.45 -14.38 6.78
CA THR A 120 4.43 -14.92 8.15
C THR A 120 3.71 -14.03 9.15
N GLU A 121 3.50 -12.77 8.81
CA GLU A 121 2.86 -11.79 9.70
C GLU A 121 1.72 -11.10 8.95
N ILE A 122 0.50 -11.16 9.48
CA ILE A 122 -0.65 -10.40 8.97
C ILE A 122 -1.00 -9.37 10.04
N THR A 123 -1.15 -8.11 9.62
CA THR A 123 -1.55 -7.01 10.50
C THR A 123 -2.66 -6.17 9.90
N TYR A 124 -3.53 -5.63 10.74
CA TYR A 124 -4.67 -4.83 10.34
C TYR A 124 -4.53 -3.37 10.78
N GLY A 125 -4.89 -2.48 9.85
CA GLY A 125 -5.04 -1.05 10.05
C GLY A 125 -3.80 -0.27 10.47
N ASN A 126 -4.01 1.00 10.82
CA ASN A 126 -2.93 1.95 11.07
C ASN A 126 -2.08 1.58 12.30
N SER A 127 -2.68 0.89 13.27
CA SER A 127 -2.04 0.42 14.50
C SER A 127 -1.27 -0.89 14.31
N THR A 128 -1.28 -1.48 13.12
CA THR A 128 -0.61 -2.75 12.80
C THR A 128 -0.97 -3.85 13.79
N LEU A 129 -2.28 -4.07 14.05
CA LEU A 129 -2.75 -5.09 14.97
C LEU A 129 -2.49 -6.49 14.39
N PRO A 130 -1.72 -7.37 15.05
CA PRO A 130 -1.46 -8.73 14.57
C PRO A 130 -2.72 -9.58 14.42
N ASP A 131 -2.68 -10.54 13.51
CA ASP A 131 -3.68 -11.60 13.41
C ASP A 131 -3.30 -12.82 14.26
N ASP A 132 -3.83 -12.89 15.48
CA ASP A 132 -3.56 -13.98 16.42
C ASP A 132 -3.96 -15.36 15.84
N GLY A 133 -4.99 -15.40 14.99
CA GLY A 133 -5.45 -16.63 14.35
C GLY A 133 -4.48 -17.13 13.29
N TRP A 134 -3.83 -16.22 12.56
CA TRP A 134 -2.75 -16.54 11.62
C TRP A 134 -1.50 -17.00 12.34
N GLU A 135 -1.09 -16.31 13.41
CA GLU A 135 0.07 -16.71 14.21
C GLU A 135 -0.11 -18.12 14.79
N ALA A 136 -1.29 -18.41 15.36
CA ALA A 136 -1.61 -19.74 15.87
C ALA A 136 -1.59 -20.82 14.77
N PHE A 137 -2.06 -20.49 13.58
CA PHE A 137 -2.04 -21.40 12.42
C PHE A 137 -0.60 -21.74 11.99
N LEU A 138 0.31 -20.78 12.03
CA LEU A 138 1.72 -20.99 11.64
C LEU A 138 2.56 -21.76 12.66
N ASN A 139 2.07 -21.94 13.89
CA ASN A 139 2.75 -22.73 14.91
C ASN A 139 2.68 -24.24 14.64
N ASP A 140 1.81 -24.70 13.74
CA ASP A 140 1.70 -26.14 13.42
C ASP A 140 2.99 -26.67 12.80
N LYS A 141 3.59 -27.66 13.46
CA LYS A 141 4.84 -28.34 13.05
C LYS A 141 5.98 -27.38 12.67
N TRP A 142 6.07 -26.27 13.39
CA TRP A 142 7.14 -25.29 13.26
C TRP A 142 7.96 -25.21 14.55
N ASP A 143 9.28 -25.35 14.43
CA ASP A 143 10.23 -25.05 15.51
C ASP A 143 11.43 -24.32 14.94
N ARG A 144 11.49 -23.01 15.22
CA ARG A 144 12.57 -22.14 14.74
C ARG A 144 13.95 -22.59 15.23
N LYS A 145 14.07 -23.17 16.43
CA LYS A 145 15.37 -23.60 16.98
C LYS A 145 15.93 -24.76 16.15
N ILE A 146 15.09 -25.74 15.84
CA ILE A 146 15.48 -26.87 14.99
C ILE A 146 15.87 -26.37 13.58
N VAL A 147 15.15 -25.40 13.03
CA VAL A 147 15.53 -24.78 11.74
C VAL A 147 16.92 -24.17 11.82
N THR A 148 17.19 -23.32 12.83
CA THR A 148 18.52 -22.73 13.01
C THR A 148 19.61 -23.80 13.16
N GLU A 149 19.41 -24.80 14.03
CA GLU A 149 20.36 -25.92 14.24
C GLU A 149 20.70 -26.68 12.95
N GLU A 150 19.70 -26.96 12.10
CA GLU A 150 19.95 -27.66 10.83
C GLU A 150 20.64 -26.76 9.80
N THR A 151 20.30 -25.47 9.76
CA THR A 151 20.91 -24.51 8.82
C THR A 151 22.36 -24.18 9.13
N GLU A 152 22.78 -24.21 10.40
CA GLU A 152 24.18 -24.01 10.80
C GLU A 152 25.15 -25.04 10.20
N LYS A 153 24.63 -26.19 9.74
CA LYS A 153 25.41 -27.26 9.11
C LYS A 153 25.72 -26.99 7.63
N PHE A 154 25.24 -25.88 7.06
CA PHE A 154 25.44 -25.50 5.67
C PHE A 154 26.35 -24.26 5.59
N PRO A 155 27.66 -24.41 5.32
CA PRO A 155 28.59 -23.28 5.27
C PRO A 155 28.30 -22.28 4.14
N GLU A 156 27.46 -22.65 3.17
CA GLU A 156 27.05 -21.80 2.05
C GLU A 156 25.94 -20.82 2.41
N LEU A 157 25.26 -21.01 3.54
CA LEU A 157 24.19 -20.13 4.01
C LEU A 157 24.77 -19.02 4.88
N THR A 158 24.56 -17.77 4.48
CA THR A 158 24.93 -16.61 5.29
C THR A 158 23.68 -15.99 5.89
N LEU A 159 23.57 -15.89 7.22
CA LEU A 159 22.42 -15.25 7.87
C LEU A 159 22.22 -13.81 7.38
N GLN A 160 20.96 -13.45 7.10
CA GLN A 160 20.57 -12.05 6.90
C GLN A 160 20.51 -11.30 8.24
N SER A 161 20.31 -9.98 8.19
CA SER A 161 20.26 -9.12 9.37
C SER A 161 19.22 -9.58 10.40
N GLU A 162 19.42 -9.22 11.67
CA GLU A 162 18.51 -9.57 12.77
C GLU A 162 17.07 -9.11 12.53
N THR A 163 16.89 -7.99 11.81
CA THR A 163 15.55 -7.48 11.45
C THR A 163 14.76 -8.44 10.57
N GLU A 164 15.44 -9.24 9.76
CA GLU A 164 14.82 -10.23 8.85
C GLU A 164 14.58 -11.58 9.52
N GLN A 165 15.12 -11.80 10.72
CA GLN A 165 14.86 -12.98 11.51
C GLN A 165 13.58 -12.81 12.33
N ARG A 166 12.55 -13.61 12.04
CA ARG A 166 11.22 -13.51 12.69
C ARG A 166 10.84 -14.82 13.38
N PRO A 167 9.79 -14.84 14.22
CA PRO A 167 9.35 -16.07 14.90
C PRO A 167 9.06 -17.23 13.94
N HIS A 168 8.51 -16.94 12.75
CA HIS A 168 8.16 -17.91 11.72
C HIS A 168 8.96 -17.75 10.42
N LYS A 169 10.11 -17.06 10.46
CA LYS A 169 10.99 -16.85 9.30
C LYS A 169 12.45 -16.89 9.71
N VAL A 170 13.24 -17.71 9.03
CA VAL A 170 14.70 -17.70 9.11
C VAL A 170 15.26 -17.45 7.72
N SER A 171 16.05 -16.39 7.57
CA SER A 171 16.46 -15.86 6.25
C SER A 171 17.97 -15.89 6.06
N PHE A 172 18.40 -16.29 4.87
CA PHE A 172 19.80 -16.44 4.49
C PHE A 172 20.06 -15.87 3.09
N ASN A 173 21.32 -15.57 2.82
CA ASN A 173 21.86 -15.34 1.48
C ASN A 173 22.56 -16.60 0.99
N VAL A 174 22.34 -16.96 -0.27
CA VAL A 174 22.91 -18.14 -0.92
C VAL A 174 23.21 -17.86 -2.40
N GLN A 175 24.26 -18.48 -2.95
CA GLN A 175 24.58 -18.39 -4.38
C GLN A 175 23.57 -19.19 -5.23
N LYS A 176 23.18 -18.64 -6.39
CA LYS A 176 22.14 -19.20 -7.28
C LYS A 176 22.41 -20.65 -7.69
N ASP A 177 23.67 -20.99 -7.97
CA ASP A 177 24.09 -22.33 -8.38
C ASP A 177 24.01 -23.38 -7.27
N LYS A 178 23.98 -22.96 -6.00
CA LYS A 178 23.91 -23.87 -4.84
C LYS A 178 22.51 -23.96 -4.23
N ALA A 179 21.65 -22.98 -4.49
CA ALA A 179 20.35 -22.85 -3.86
C ALA A 179 19.49 -24.13 -3.98
N GLN A 180 19.38 -24.70 -5.19
CA GLN A 180 18.52 -25.86 -5.45
C GLN A 180 18.94 -27.11 -4.65
N ASP A 181 20.23 -27.42 -4.61
CA ASP A 181 20.74 -28.60 -3.89
C ASP A 181 20.60 -28.45 -2.36
N ILE A 182 20.84 -27.23 -1.86
CA ILE A 182 20.65 -26.90 -0.44
C ILE A 182 19.17 -27.01 -0.07
N MET A 183 18.26 -26.42 -0.84
CA MET A 183 16.82 -26.49 -0.61
C MET A 183 16.34 -27.94 -0.51
N LYS A 184 16.74 -28.78 -1.47
CA LYS A 184 16.36 -30.20 -1.49
C LYS A 184 16.88 -30.96 -0.26
N THR A 185 18.14 -30.75 0.11
CA THR A 185 18.78 -31.44 1.24
C THR A 185 18.21 -30.97 2.58
N LEU A 186 18.06 -29.65 2.75
CA LEU A 186 17.55 -29.02 3.96
C LEU A 186 16.08 -29.39 4.20
N SER A 187 15.25 -29.37 3.15
CA SER A 187 13.84 -29.78 3.24
C SER A 187 13.70 -31.20 3.79
N LYS A 188 14.49 -32.14 3.29
CA LYS A 188 14.47 -33.54 3.75
C LYS A 188 14.89 -33.65 5.23
N ARG A 189 15.96 -32.96 5.64
CA ARG A 189 16.43 -32.99 7.05
C ARG A 189 15.41 -32.42 8.02
N LEU A 190 14.74 -31.33 7.64
CA LEU A 190 13.71 -30.70 8.47
C LEU A 190 12.46 -31.59 8.58
N GLU A 191 12.07 -32.26 7.49
CA GLU A 191 10.99 -33.27 7.50
C GLU A 191 11.31 -34.47 8.40
N GLU A 192 12.54 -35.00 8.34
CA GLU A 192 13.01 -36.09 9.22
C GLU A 192 13.00 -35.70 10.71
N ARG A 193 13.10 -34.40 11.01
CA ARG A 193 12.98 -33.83 12.35
C ARG A 193 11.53 -33.53 12.75
N GLY A 194 10.55 -33.89 11.92
CA GLY A 194 9.12 -33.72 12.18
C GLY A 194 8.57 -32.32 11.86
N LEU A 195 9.36 -31.46 11.22
CA LEU A 195 8.92 -30.13 10.81
C LEU A 195 8.25 -30.17 9.44
N ASN A 196 7.30 -29.25 9.23
CA ASN A 196 6.69 -29.02 7.94
C ASN A 196 7.04 -27.61 7.47
N VAL A 197 8.00 -27.50 6.55
CA VAL A 197 8.59 -26.23 6.16
C VAL A 197 8.45 -25.97 4.67
N LYS A 198 8.35 -24.68 4.33
CA LYS A 198 8.49 -24.17 2.97
C LYS A 198 9.81 -23.42 2.89
N ILE A 199 10.57 -23.68 1.83
CA ILE A 199 11.80 -22.94 1.53
C ILE A 199 11.57 -22.15 0.24
N ILE A 200 11.73 -20.83 0.32
CA ILE A 200 11.52 -19.90 -0.79
C ILE A 200 12.86 -19.30 -1.18
N TYR A 201 13.18 -19.33 -2.46
CA TYR A 201 14.32 -18.63 -3.03
C TYR A 201 13.81 -17.48 -3.91
N SER A 202 14.31 -16.27 -3.69
CA SER A 202 13.88 -15.07 -4.41
C SER A 202 15.00 -14.04 -4.56
N GLY A 203 14.82 -13.08 -5.48
CA GLY A 203 15.74 -11.95 -5.63
C GLY A 203 17.15 -12.34 -6.07
N GLY A 204 17.31 -13.56 -6.61
CA GLY A 204 18.60 -14.09 -7.04
C GLY A 204 19.60 -14.43 -5.93
N MET A 205 19.26 -14.25 -4.65
CA MET A 205 20.17 -14.57 -3.54
C MET A 205 19.51 -14.90 -2.21
N ASP A 206 18.25 -14.51 -1.99
CA ASP A 206 17.58 -14.68 -0.71
C ASP A 206 16.97 -16.07 -0.59
N LEU A 207 17.16 -16.71 0.56
CA LEU A 207 16.59 -18.01 0.90
C LEU A 207 15.90 -17.94 2.27
N ASP A 208 14.58 -18.07 2.24
CA ASP A 208 13.71 -18.00 3.41
C ASP A 208 13.18 -19.38 3.77
N ILE A 209 13.36 -19.79 5.03
CA ILE A 209 12.72 -20.97 5.60
C ILE A 209 11.56 -20.53 6.48
N LEU A 210 10.36 -21.01 6.14
CA LEU A 210 9.09 -20.66 6.75
C LEU A 210 8.30 -21.94 7.10
N PRO A 211 7.24 -21.88 7.93
CA PRO A 211 6.26 -22.95 8.03
C PRO A 211 5.65 -23.27 6.66
N GLN A 212 5.27 -24.53 6.42
CA GLN A 212 4.68 -24.95 5.14
C GLN A 212 3.41 -24.17 4.79
N GLY A 213 2.61 -23.82 5.81
CA GLY A 213 1.40 -23.02 5.66
C GLY A 213 1.65 -21.52 5.46
N ALA A 214 2.89 -21.04 5.50
CA ALA A 214 3.24 -19.63 5.27
C ALA A 214 3.45 -19.34 3.77
N GLY A 215 3.86 -18.11 3.46
CA GLY A 215 4.01 -17.61 2.09
C GLY A 215 2.95 -16.56 1.75
N LYS A 216 3.26 -15.65 0.82
CA LYS A 216 2.34 -14.59 0.38
C LYS A 216 1.01 -15.15 -0.14
N GLY A 217 1.06 -16.21 -0.93
CA GLY A 217 -0.13 -16.90 -1.45
C GLY A 217 -0.99 -17.51 -0.34
N GLN A 218 -0.37 -18.24 0.60
CA GLN A 218 -1.11 -18.85 1.72
C GLN A 218 -1.71 -17.80 2.66
N ALA A 219 -0.99 -16.72 2.95
CA ALA A 219 -1.50 -15.61 3.74
C ALA A 219 -2.72 -14.96 3.07
N LEU A 220 -2.68 -14.75 1.74
CA LEU A 220 -3.83 -14.27 0.98
C LEU A 220 -4.99 -15.27 1.00
N ALA A 221 -4.73 -16.57 0.81
CA ALA A 221 -5.76 -17.61 0.86
C ALA A 221 -6.46 -17.66 2.23
N TYR A 222 -5.67 -17.56 3.31
CA TYR A 222 -6.19 -17.45 4.67
C TYR A 222 -7.07 -16.22 4.84
N LEU A 223 -6.59 -15.05 4.39
CA LEU A 223 -7.33 -13.79 4.48
C LEU A 223 -8.67 -13.86 3.72
N LEU A 224 -8.67 -14.36 2.49
CA LEU A 224 -9.89 -14.52 1.70
C LEU A 224 -10.86 -15.51 2.36
N LYS A 225 -10.36 -16.62 2.92
CA LYS A 225 -11.18 -17.58 3.67
C LYS A 225 -11.81 -16.94 4.91
N LYS A 226 -11.03 -16.16 5.67
CA LYS A 226 -11.51 -15.42 6.85
C LYS A 226 -12.61 -14.43 6.46
N LEU A 227 -12.35 -13.57 5.48
CA LEU A 227 -13.33 -12.60 4.98
C LEU A 227 -14.59 -13.27 4.43
N LYS A 228 -14.46 -14.41 3.74
CA LYS A 228 -15.61 -15.21 3.29
C LYS A 228 -16.45 -15.72 4.46
N SER A 229 -15.81 -16.23 5.51
CA SER A 229 -16.52 -16.72 6.71
C SER A 229 -17.26 -15.61 7.45
N GLU A 230 -16.80 -14.36 7.33
CA GLU A 230 -17.44 -13.18 7.89
C GLU A 230 -18.48 -12.54 6.95
N GLY A 231 -18.72 -13.11 5.77
CA GLY A 231 -19.65 -12.56 4.78
C GLY A 231 -19.15 -11.31 4.04
N LYS A 232 -17.83 -11.11 4.00
CA LYS A 232 -17.15 -9.90 3.50
C LYS A 232 -16.15 -10.19 2.38
N LEU A 233 -16.34 -11.30 1.66
CA LEU A 233 -15.47 -11.66 0.54
C LEU A 233 -15.47 -10.51 -0.50
N PRO A 234 -14.30 -10.01 -0.95
CA PRO A 234 -14.25 -9.00 -2.00
C PRO A 234 -14.88 -9.50 -3.30
N ASN A 235 -15.54 -8.60 -4.04
CA ASN A 235 -16.13 -8.95 -5.33
C ASN A 235 -15.05 -9.28 -6.38
N ASN A 236 -13.92 -8.59 -6.32
CA ASN A 236 -12.75 -8.85 -7.16
C ASN A 236 -11.49 -8.71 -6.31
N THR A 237 -10.48 -9.51 -6.64
CA THR A 237 -9.15 -9.43 -6.04
C THR A 237 -8.10 -9.38 -7.15
N LEU A 238 -7.17 -8.44 -7.06
CA LEU A 238 -6.03 -8.29 -7.97
C LEU A 238 -4.73 -8.45 -7.17
N ALA A 239 -3.99 -9.52 -7.44
CA ALA A 239 -2.65 -9.76 -6.93
C ALA A 239 -1.59 -9.20 -7.87
N CYS A 240 -0.58 -8.52 -7.32
CA CYS A 240 0.50 -7.86 -8.06
C CYS A 240 1.85 -8.30 -7.48
N GLY A 241 2.79 -8.67 -8.34
CA GLY A 241 4.13 -9.10 -7.94
C GLY A 241 5.16 -9.05 -9.05
N ASP A 242 6.43 -9.25 -8.70
CA ASP A 242 7.57 -9.20 -9.60
C ASP A 242 8.56 -10.37 -9.40
N SER A 243 8.54 -11.08 -8.27
CA SER A 243 9.58 -12.06 -7.95
C SER A 243 9.04 -13.43 -7.53
N GLY A 244 9.95 -14.38 -7.27
CA GLY A 244 9.59 -15.76 -6.94
C GLY A 244 8.71 -15.93 -5.70
N ASN A 245 8.81 -15.02 -4.72
CA ASN A 245 7.98 -15.07 -3.51
C ASN A 245 6.51 -14.66 -3.77
N ASP A 246 6.21 -14.08 -4.94
CA ASP A 246 4.86 -13.70 -5.37
C ASP A 246 4.16 -14.78 -6.19
N ALA A 247 4.88 -15.80 -6.67
CA ALA A 247 4.37 -16.84 -7.55
C ALA A 247 3.05 -17.47 -7.06
N GLU A 248 2.98 -17.79 -5.77
CA GLU A 248 1.79 -18.40 -5.17
C GLU A 248 0.56 -17.49 -5.16
N LEU A 249 0.73 -16.15 -5.20
CA LEU A 249 -0.39 -15.21 -5.28
C LEU A 249 -1.19 -15.42 -6.58
N PHE A 250 -0.53 -15.82 -7.66
CA PHE A 250 -1.14 -16.05 -8.97
C PHE A 250 -1.78 -17.44 -9.11
N SER A 251 -1.63 -18.31 -8.10
CA SER A 251 -2.25 -19.64 -8.05
C SER A 251 -3.59 -19.64 -7.32
N ILE A 252 -3.97 -18.53 -6.69
CA ILE A 252 -5.20 -18.47 -5.90
C ILE A 252 -6.42 -18.45 -6.83
N PRO A 253 -7.39 -19.37 -6.65
CA PRO A 253 -8.59 -19.39 -7.47
C PRO A 253 -9.35 -18.07 -7.40
N ASP A 254 -9.90 -17.64 -8.54
CA ASP A 254 -10.72 -16.43 -8.68
C ASP A 254 -10.03 -15.10 -8.36
N VAL A 255 -8.70 -15.10 -8.27
CA VAL A 255 -7.89 -13.90 -8.15
C VAL A 255 -7.32 -13.53 -9.53
N TYR A 256 -7.42 -12.25 -9.89
CA TYR A 256 -6.71 -11.69 -11.03
C TYR A 256 -5.25 -11.46 -10.65
N GLY A 257 -4.33 -11.68 -11.58
CA GLY A 257 -2.90 -11.57 -11.37
C GLY A 257 -2.25 -10.62 -12.37
N VAL A 258 -1.33 -9.79 -11.89
CA VAL A 258 -0.40 -9.04 -12.73
C VAL A 258 1.04 -9.25 -12.30
N MET A 259 1.84 -9.76 -13.22
CA MET A 259 3.30 -9.66 -13.16
C MET A 259 3.69 -8.35 -13.81
N VAL A 260 4.39 -7.47 -13.09
CA VAL A 260 4.84 -6.19 -13.68
C VAL A 260 5.94 -6.41 -14.73
N ALA A 261 6.13 -5.48 -15.66
CA ALA A 261 7.06 -5.67 -16.78
C ALA A 261 8.53 -5.93 -16.38
N ASN A 262 8.88 -5.54 -15.15
CA ASN A 262 10.20 -5.76 -14.56
C ASN A 262 10.26 -7.00 -13.66
N ALA A 263 9.36 -7.96 -13.86
CA ALA A 263 9.38 -9.23 -13.16
C ALA A 263 10.70 -9.99 -13.40
N GLN A 264 11.18 -10.65 -12.35
CA GLN A 264 12.41 -11.41 -12.35
C GLN A 264 12.26 -12.75 -13.08
N GLU A 265 13.39 -13.31 -13.48
CA GLU A 265 13.47 -14.52 -14.29
C GLU A 265 12.72 -15.69 -13.65
N GLU A 266 12.84 -15.88 -12.33
CA GLU A 266 12.20 -16.98 -11.62
C GLU A 266 10.67 -16.91 -11.66
N LEU A 267 10.08 -15.71 -11.62
CA LEU A 267 8.62 -15.55 -11.71
C LEU A 267 8.13 -15.80 -13.14
N LEU A 268 8.88 -15.34 -14.15
CA LEU A 268 8.55 -15.58 -15.56
C LEU A 268 8.63 -17.07 -15.91
N GLN A 269 9.64 -17.78 -15.40
CA GLN A 269 9.77 -19.23 -15.54
C GLN A 269 8.61 -19.95 -14.85
N TRP A 270 8.27 -19.53 -13.62
CA TRP A 270 7.11 -20.07 -12.90
C TRP A 270 5.82 -19.87 -13.70
N HIS A 271 5.58 -18.68 -14.24
CA HIS A 271 4.38 -18.39 -15.04
C HIS A 271 4.32 -19.25 -16.30
N ALA A 272 5.44 -19.40 -17.02
CA ALA A 272 5.50 -20.24 -18.22
C ALA A 272 5.16 -21.71 -17.93
N ALA A 273 5.50 -22.21 -16.73
CA ALA A 273 5.23 -23.58 -16.32
C ALA A 273 3.83 -23.79 -15.70
N ASN A 274 3.26 -22.78 -15.01
CA ASN A 274 2.08 -22.97 -14.16
C ASN A 274 0.85 -22.15 -14.58
N ALA A 275 1.04 -21.00 -15.25
CA ALA A 275 -0.03 -20.01 -15.45
C ALA A 275 -0.13 -19.50 -16.90
N LYS A 276 0.64 -20.06 -17.85
CA LYS A 276 0.72 -19.60 -19.25
C LYS A 276 -0.65 -19.46 -19.94
N ASP A 277 -1.56 -20.39 -19.65
CA ASP A 277 -2.90 -20.42 -20.26
C ASP A 277 -3.99 -19.87 -19.31
N ASN A 278 -3.61 -19.26 -18.19
CA ASN A 278 -4.55 -18.68 -17.24
C ASN A 278 -4.95 -17.25 -17.69
N PRO A 279 -6.18 -17.03 -18.20
CA PRO A 279 -6.59 -15.72 -18.69
C PRO A 279 -6.75 -14.68 -17.58
N LYS A 280 -6.71 -15.09 -16.30
CA LYS A 280 -6.77 -14.19 -15.14
C LYS A 280 -5.39 -13.65 -14.75
N VAL A 281 -4.30 -14.11 -15.37
CA VAL A 281 -2.94 -13.64 -15.08
C VAL A 281 -2.36 -13.00 -16.33
N ILE A 282 -1.81 -11.79 -16.19
CA ILE A 282 -1.13 -11.10 -17.28
C ILE A 282 0.30 -10.72 -16.90
N HIS A 283 1.16 -10.65 -17.92
CA HIS A 283 2.42 -9.95 -17.84
C HIS A 283 2.21 -8.53 -18.40
N ALA A 284 2.28 -7.52 -17.54
CA ALA A 284 2.11 -6.13 -17.92
C ALA A 284 3.27 -5.65 -18.82
N THR A 285 3.00 -4.67 -19.66
CA THR A 285 4.05 -3.97 -20.43
C THR A 285 4.64 -2.79 -19.66
N GLU A 286 3.93 -2.33 -18.63
CA GLU A 286 4.35 -1.25 -17.74
C GLU A 286 5.03 -1.79 -16.48
N ARG A 287 6.00 -1.03 -15.98
CA ARG A 287 6.78 -1.36 -14.78
C ARG A 287 6.06 -0.91 -13.51
N CYS A 288 6.32 -1.62 -12.42
CA CYS A 288 5.89 -1.24 -11.06
C CYS A 288 4.40 -0.84 -10.98
N ALA A 289 4.06 0.22 -10.23
CA ALA A 289 2.69 0.70 -10.05
C ALA A 289 1.96 1.06 -11.35
N ALA A 290 2.67 1.39 -12.44
CA ALA A 290 2.04 1.61 -13.74
C ALA A 290 1.49 0.29 -14.33
N GLY A 291 2.17 -0.83 -14.09
CA GLY A 291 1.69 -2.18 -14.41
C GLY A 291 0.41 -2.55 -13.65
N ILE A 292 0.29 -2.13 -12.38
CA ILE A 292 -0.94 -2.31 -11.60
C ILE A 292 -2.11 -1.53 -12.22
N ILE A 293 -1.89 -0.27 -12.59
CA ILE A 293 -2.91 0.56 -13.27
C ILE A 293 -3.29 -0.06 -14.62
N GLN A 294 -2.32 -0.59 -15.37
CA GLN A 294 -2.58 -1.31 -16.62
C GLN A 294 -3.47 -2.54 -16.39
N ALA A 295 -3.23 -3.31 -15.34
CA ALA A 295 -4.03 -4.49 -15.01
C ALA A 295 -5.47 -4.13 -14.61
N ILE A 296 -5.67 -3.06 -13.83
CA ILE A 296 -7.01 -2.52 -13.52
C ILE A 296 -7.78 -2.26 -14.82
N ARG A 297 -7.13 -1.67 -15.83
CA ARG A 297 -7.73 -1.44 -17.15
C ARG A 297 -8.03 -2.74 -17.88
N HIS A 298 -7.03 -3.64 -17.96
CA HIS A 298 -7.11 -4.87 -18.72
C HIS A 298 -8.26 -5.77 -18.25
N PHE A 299 -8.40 -5.95 -16.93
CA PHE A 299 -9.45 -6.77 -16.34
C PHE A 299 -10.76 -6.02 -16.09
N ASN A 300 -10.88 -4.76 -16.53
CA ASN A 300 -12.05 -3.91 -16.35
C ASN A 300 -12.50 -3.80 -14.87
N LEU A 301 -11.55 -3.60 -13.95
CA LEU A 301 -11.79 -3.56 -12.50
C LEU A 301 -12.23 -2.18 -11.98
N GLY A 302 -12.42 -1.21 -12.88
CA GLY A 302 -12.87 0.15 -12.59
C GLY A 302 -12.09 1.22 -13.35
N PRO A 303 -12.21 2.51 -12.92
CA PRO A 303 -11.45 3.61 -13.51
C PRO A 303 -9.94 3.35 -13.48
N SER A 304 -9.26 3.56 -14.61
CA SER A 304 -7.81 3.31 -14.75
C SER A 304 -7.03 4.53 -15.25
N THR A 305 -7.66 5.71 -15.23
CA THR A 305 -7.02 6.99 -15.56
C THR A 305 -6.73 7.72 -14.27
N SER A 306 -5.45 7.93 -13.95
CA SER A 306 -5.07 8.68 -12.76
C SER A 306 -5.50 10.14 -12.90
N PRO A 307 -6.04 10.78 -11.85
CA PRO A 307 -6.26 12.23 -11.85
C PRO A 307 -5.00 13.04 -12.13
N ARG A 308 -3.80 12.47 -11.94
CA ARG A 308 -2.53 13.09 -12.32
C ARG A 308 -2.29 13.19 -13.82
N ASP A 309 -2.89 12.29 -14.59
CA ASP A 309 -2.72 12.22 -16.04
C ASP A 309 -3.68 13.17 -16.76
N VAL A 310 -4.64 13.75 -16.04
CA VAL A 310 -5.62 14.70 -16.59
C VAL A 310 -4.96 16.08 -16.73
N THR A 311 -4.90 16.57 -17.97
CA THR A 311 -4.30 17.85 -18.33
C THR A 311 -5.25 19.02 -18.11
N ASP A 312 -6.54 18.81 -18.32
CA ASP A 312 -7.56 19.84 -18.16
C ASP A 312 -8.12 19.87 -16.73
N MET A 313 -7.71 20.87 -15.96
CA MET A 313 -8.23 21.12 -14.61
C MET A 313 -9.47 22.04 -14.63
N SER A 314 -9.84 22.60 -15.78
CA SER A 314 -10.91 23.59 -15.93
C SER A 314 -12.31 22.99 -16.06
N ASP A 315 -12.41 21.69 -16.42
CA ASP A 315 -13.66 20.94 -16.42
C ASP A 315 -14.12 20.64 -14.98
N CYS A 316 -14.85 21.58 -14.39
CA CYS A 316 -15.75 21.33 -13.26
C CYS A 316 -17.13 20.92 -13.82
N LYS A 317 -17.22 19.75 -14.46
CA LYS A 317 -18.52 19.19 -14.81
C LYS A 317 -19.14 18.61 -13.53
N MET A 318 -20.01 19.41 -12.92
CA MET A 318 -20.76 19.09 -11.68
C MET A 318 -21.75 17.92 -11.82
N GLU A 319 -21.87 17.28 -12.99
CA GLU A 319 -22.87 16.23 -13.22
C GLU A 319 -22.67 15.00 -12.31
N ASN A 320 -21.44 14.74 -11.82
CA ASN A 320 -21.14 13.66 -10.88
C ASN A 320 -20.11 14.10 -9.81
N PHE A 321 -20.55 14.81 -8.76
CA PHE A 321 -19.66 15.22 -7.65
C PHE A 321 -19.27 14.02 -6.77
N VAL A 322 -18.02 13.59 -6.85
CA VAL A 322 -17.43 12.57 -5.96
C VAL A 322 -16.47 13.28 -4.99
N PRO A 323 -16.78 13.37 -3.68
CA PRO A 323 -16.01 14.20 -2.76
C PRO A 323 -14.53 13.84 -2.71
N ALA A 324 -14.19 12.55 -2.69
CA ALA A 324 -12.81 12.09 -2.64
C ALA A 324 -12.03 12.51 -3.91
N TYR A 325 -12.66 12.40 -5.07
CA TYR A 325 -12.07 12.82 -6.35
C TYR A 325 -11.76 14.33 -6.36
N GLU A 326 -12.71 15.17 -5.93
CA GLU A 326 -12.53 16.62 -5.89
C GLU A 326 -11.40 17.05 -4.95
N ILE A 327 -11.26 16.34 -3.82
CA ILE A 327 -10.16 16.57 -2.88
C ILE A 327 -8.81 16.20 -3.50
N VAL A 328 -8.70 15.04 -4.14
CA VAL A 328 -7.48 14.68 -4.87
C VAL A 328 -7.17 15.71 -5.95
N LYS A 329 -8.17 16.11 -6.76
CA LYS A 329 -8.03 17.12 -7.81
C LYS A 329 -7.53 18.45 -7.27
N PHE A 330 -8.06 18.91 -6.13
CA PHE A 330 -7.61 20.13 -5.46
C PHE A 330 -6.13 20.07 -5.06
N TYR A 331 -5.67 18.97 -4.44
CA TYR A 331 -4.27 18.85 -4.04
C TYR A 331 -3.30 18.72 -5.22
N LEU A 332 -3.75 18.12 -6.33
CA LEU A 332 -2.97 18.09 -7.58
C LEU A 332 -2.89 19.47 -8.23
N PHE A 333 -3.99 20.24 -8.22
CA PHE A 333 -3.96 21.65 -8.60
C PHE A 333 -2.97 22.42 -7.73
N PHE A 334 -3.02 22.21 -6.41
CA PHE A 334 -2.16 22.89 -5.45
C PHE A 334 -0.66 22.57 -5.65
N GLU A 335 -0.33 21.32 -5.98
CA GLU A 335 1.04 20.92 -6.37
C GLU A 335 1.52 21.75 -7.57
N LYS A 336 0.75 21.75 -8.67
CA LYS A 336 1.06 22.47 -9.91
C LYS A 336 1.13 24.00 -9.68
N TRP A 337 0.22 24.54 -8.85
CA TRP A 337 0.19 25.95 -8.46
C TRP A 337 1.47 26.40 -7.75
N ARG A 338 1.92 25.64 -6.74
CA ARG A 338 3.17 25.94 -6.01
C ARG A 338 4.42 25.76 -6.85
N ARG A 339 4.39 24.84 -7.82
CA ARG A 339 5.48 24.66 -8.79
C ARG A 339 5.50 25.74 -9.87
N GLY A 340 4.44 26.57 -9.95
CA GLY A 340 4.29 27.61 -10.97
C GLY A 340 4.06 27.04 -12.37
N GLU A 341 3.46 25.85 -12.46
CA GLU A 341 3.13 25.16 -13.72
C GLU A 341 1.78 25.60 -14.29
N ILE A 342 0.97 26.27 -13.48
CA ILE A 342 -0.30 26.88 -13.86
C ILE A 342 -0.15 28.40 -13.76
N GLU A 343 -0.80 29.13 -14.66
CA GLU A 343 -0.82 30.59 -14.63
C GLU A 343 -1.41 31.12 -13.31
N ASN A 344 -0.82 32.18 -12.77
CA ASN A 344 -1.35 32.89 -11.60
C ASN A 344 -2.58 33.72 -12.00
N SER A 345 -3.68 33.05 -12.32
CA SER A 345 -4.94 33.66 -12.74
C SER A 345 -5.91 33.79 -11.58
N ASP A 346 -6.49 34.98 -11.41
CA ASP A 346 -7.56 35.24 -10.45
C ASP A 346 -8.83 34.44 -10.75
N LEU A 347 -8.96 33.90 -11.97
CA LEU A 347 -10.05 33.00 -12.36
C LEU A 347 -10.03 31.71 -11.53
N TYR A 348 -8.86 31.09 -11.34
CA TYR A 348 -8.78 29.85 -10.56
C TYR A 348 -9.13 30.07 -9.08
N LEU A 349 -8.66 31.17 -8.50
CA LEU A 349 -8.96 31.51 -7.11
C LEU A 349 -10.43 31.85 -6.93
N SER A 350 -11.04 32.57 -7.88
CA SER A 350 -12.47 32.87 -7.90
C SER A 350 -13.31 31.59 -8.00
N ASN A 351 -12.91 30.65 -8.87
CA ASN A 351 -13.59 29.35 -9.00
C ASN A 351 -13.51 28.52 -7.72
N LEU A 352 -12.33 28.47 -7.07
CA LEU A 352 -12.16 27.80 -5.78
C LEU A 352 -13.04 28.42 -4.69
N LYS A 353 -13.13 29.76 -4.63
CA LYS A 353 -14.04 30.45 -3.71
C LYS A 353 -15.50 30.11 -3.98
N ALA A 354 -15.91 30.06 -5.26
CA ALA A 354 -17.29 29.79 -5.65
C ALA A 354 -17.76 28.38 -5.24
N VAL A 355 -16.87 27.38 -5.18
CA VAL A 355 -17.21 26.03 -4.72
C VAL A 355 -17.12 25.88 -3.20
N CYS A 356 -16.46 26.78 -2.49
CA CYS A 356 -16.43 26.81 -1.04
C CYS A 356 -17.75 27.35 -0.48
N ARG A 357 -18.36 26.62 0.45
CA ARG A 357 -19.46 27.20 1.26
C ARG A 357 -18.89 28.31 2.15
N PRO A 358 -19.58 29.46 2.30
CA PRO A 358 -19.15 30.52 3.22
C PRO A 358 -18.97 30.05 4.67
N SER A 359 -19.77 29.07 5.09
CA SER A 359 -19.68 28.44 6.42
C SER A 359 -18.68 27.27 6.48
N GLY A 360 -17.90 27.05 5.43
CA GLY A 360 -16.95 25.95 5.36
C GLY A 360 -15.69 26.27 6.16
N THR A 361 -15.30 25.34 7.02
CA THR A 361 -14.12 25.48 7.88
C THR A 361 -13.09 24.42 7.53
N PHE A 362 -11.84 24.83 7.40
CA PHE A 362 -10.68 23.95 7.38
C PHE A 362 -10.08 23.86 8.78
N VAL A 363 -9.95 22.64 9.29
CA VAL A 363 -9.29 22.37 10.57
C VAL A 363 -7.89 21.85 10.29
N HIS A 364 -6.89 22.67 10.58
CA HIS A 364 -5.49 22.30 10.43
C HIS A 364 -5.11 21.21 11.46
N PRO A 365 -4.15 20.30 11.18
CA PRO A 365 -3.69 19.30 12.15
C PRO A 365 -3.22 19.84 13.51
N SER A 366 -2.86 21.12 13.58
CA SER A 366 -2.54 21.82 14.85
C SER A 366 -3.77 22.20 15.67
N GLY A 367 -4.99 21.88 15.21
CA GLY A 367 -6.25 22.30 15.81
C GLY A 367 -6.69 23.72 15.45
N VAL A 368 -5.95 24.42 14.59
CA VAL A 368 -6.33 25.78 14.15
C VAL A 368 -7.41 25.68 13.10
N GLU A 369 -8.55 26.29 13.38
CA GLU A 369 -9.66 26.42 12.45
C GLU A 369 -9.53 27.71 11.64
N LYS A 370 -9.79 27.62 10.32
CA LYS A 370 -9.84 28.77 9.42
C LYS A 370 -11.00 28.61 8.46
N SER A 371 -11.57 29.73 7.99
CA SER A 371 -12.56 29.64 6.92
C SER A 371 -11.90 29.12 5.63
N LEU A 372 -12.65 28.39 4.81
CA LEU A 372 -12.17 27.94 3.50
C LEU A 372 -11.78 29.14 2.61
N GLU A 373 -12.48 30.25 2.73
CA GLU A 373 -12.14 31.47 1.99
C GLU A 373 -10.77 32.04 2.41
N GLU A 374 -10.48 32.10 3.71
CA GLU A 374 -9.14 32.47 4.20
C GLU A 374 -8.08 31.53 3.67
N CYS A 375 -8.34 30.22 3.67
CA CYS A 375 -7.42 29.23 3.10
C CYS A 375 -7.16 29.51 1.61
N VAL A 376 -8.20 29.75 0.80
CA VAL A 376 -8.05 30.08 -0.62
C VAL A 376 -7.28 31.38 -0.82
N ASN A 377 -7.52 32.41 0.00
CA ASN A 377 -6.78 33.68 -0.07
C ASN A 377 -5.27 33.51 0.20
N THR A 378 -4.89 32.53 1.04
CA THR A 378 -3.47 32.23 1.27
C THR A 378 -2.79 31.52 0.09
N LEU A 379 -3.55 30.83 -0.78
CA LEU A 379 -3.00 30.12 -1.93
C LEU A 379 -2.25 31.06 -2.88
N LYS A 380 -2.76 32.28 -3.09
CA LYS A 380 -2.11 33.27 -3.98
C LYS A 380 -0.65 33.55 -3.57
N LYS A 381 -0.36 33.55 -2.27
CA LYS A 381 0.98 33.86 -1.73
C LYS A 381 2.01 32.76 -1.96
N CYS A 382 1.57 31.53 -2.26
CA CYS A 382 2.47 30.39 -2.46
C CYS A 382 2.62 29.97 -3.94
N HIS A 383 2.05 30.73 -4.88
CA HIS A 383 2.25 30.47 -6.31
C HIS A 383 3.75 30.49 -6.65
N GLY A 384 4.24 29.45 -7.30
CA GLY A 384 5.63 29.36 -7.76
C GLY A 384 6.72 29.23 -6.67
N ASP A 385 6.38 29.15 -5.38
CA ASP A 385 7.36 29.10 -4.29
C ASP A 385 8.20 27.79 -4.25
N LYS A 386 7.74 26.77 -4.99
CA LYS A 386 8.42 25.50 -5.24
C LYS A 386 8.89 25.34 -6.69
N LYS A 387 8.90 26.41 -7.50
CA LYS A 387 9.42 26.36 -8.87
C LYS A 387 10.87 25.86 -8.89
N GLY A 388 11.16 24.89 -9.75
CA GLY A 388 12.48 24.26 -9.88
C GLY A 388 12.91 23.35 -8.72
N LYS A 389 12.03 23.11 -7.73
CA LYS A 389 12.30 22.19 -6.61
C LYS A 389 11.62 20.84 -6.85
N GLN A 390 12.22 19.78 -6.33
CA GLN A 390 11.58 18.47 -6.24
C GLN A 390 10.45 18.54 -5.20
N TYR A 391 9.23 18.84 -5.68
CA TYR A 391 8.05 19.03 -4.84
C TYR A 391 6.88 18.26 -5.42
N ARG A 392 6.34 17.33 -4.63
CA ARG A 392 5.19 16.47 -4.94
C ARG A 392 4.24 16.47 -3.74
N ILE A 393 2.94 16.39 -4.01
CA ILE A 393 1.89 16.30 -2.99
C ILE A 393 1.09 15.05 -3.27
N TRP A 394 0.85 14.21 -2.26
CA TRP A 394 -0.18 13.18 -2.31
C TRP A 394 -1.09 13.33 -1.09
N VAL A 395 -2.27 12.76 -1.19
CA VAL A 395 -3.22 12.61 -0.09
C VAL A 395 -3.28 11.13 0.30
N ASP A 396 -3.67 10.86 1.53
CA ASP A 396 -3.80 9.51 2.08
C ASP A 396 -5.01 9.48 3.01
N GLN A 397 -5.77 8.39 2.95
CA GLN A 397 -6.96 8.14 3.77
C GLN A 397 -8.10 9.15 3.55
N VAL A 398 -8.34 9.56 2.30
CA VAL A 398 -9.48 10.40 1.92
C VAL A 398 -10.78 9.59 2.03
N LEU A 399 -11.60 9.93 3.03
CA LEU A 399 -12.88 9.28 3.29
C LEU A 399 -13.98 10.32 3.45
N PRO A 400 -15.04 10.30 2.61
CA PRO A 400 -16.21 11.13 2.85
C PRO A 400 -16.99 10.61 4.05
N THR A 401 -17.30 11.48 5.00
CA THR A 401 -18.22 11.16 6.10
C THR A 401 -19.41 12.11 6.05
N GLN A 402 -20.62 11.56 6.15
CA GLN A 402 -21.81 12.39 6.37
C GLN A 402 -21.72 13.00 7.77
N ALA A 403 -21.71 14.32 7.88
CA ALA A 403 -21.98 14.92 9.17
C ALA A 403 -23.41 14.57 9.58
N LYS A 404 -23.56 14.01 10.78
CA LYS A 404 -24.86 13.99 11.44
C LYS A 404 -25.33 15.44 11.55
N SER A 405 -26.56 15.71 11.16
CA SER A 405 -27.20 16.97 11.52
C SER A 405 -27.13 17.07 13.04
N ASP A 406 -26.43 18.06 13.55
CA ASP A 406 -26.52 18.40 14.97
C ASP A 406 -28.00 18.73 15.21
N ASN A 407 -28.72 17.79 15.80
CA ASN A 407 -29.98 18.11 16.48
C ASN A 407 -29.55 19.00 17.64
N VAL A 408 -29.58 20.30 17.39
CA VAL A 408 -29.61 21.34 18.42
C VAL A 408 -30.82 20.99 19.31
N VAL A 409 -30.52 20.58 20.54
CA VAL A 409 -31.48 20.63 21.66
C VAL A 409 -31.13 21.86 22.47
#